data_AF-A0AAV5BB25-F1
#
_entry.id   AF-A0AAV5BB25-F1
#
_cell.length_a   1.000
_cell.length_b   1.000
_cell.length_c   1.000
_cell.angle_alpha   90.00
_cell.angle_beta   90.00
_cell.angle_gamma   90.00
#
_symmetry.space_group_name_H-M   'P 1'
#
loop_
_entity.id
_entity.type
_entity.pdbx_description
1 polymer ?
#
loop_
_entity_poly.entity_id
_entity_poly.type
_entity_poly.pdbx_seq_one_letter_code
_entity_poly.pdbx_strand_id
1 'polypeptide(L)'
;MTKNKAGNWVKEVLKDNGMTVDDLCSQTGLPKEKVMKLIEHDEADENTWNIVLTQFNTYPTIDYPDEMILSDLENDMNQVGPEAECAVFYGVNDQQLIFTDYKLPGKEDHGANEPIERLSKLHITLEEAYELFEKQNAALQ
;
A
#
# COMPACT_ATOMS: atom_id res chain seq x y z
N MET A 1 -8.54 15.04 18.45
CA MET A 1 -9.50 14.49 17.47
C MET A 1 -9.15 15.18 16.17
N THR A 2 -8.63 14.49 15.17
CA THR A 2 -9.42 13.65 14.25
C THR A 2 -8.55 12.49 13.76
N LYS A 3 -9.05 11.25 13.85
CA LYS A 3 -8.45 10.11 13.13
C LYS A 3 -8.54 10.46 11.64
N ASN A 4 -7.41 10.62 10.96
CA ASN A 4 -7.42 10.62 9.49
C ASN A 4 -7.78 9.21 9.06
N LYS A 5 -8.97 9.13 8.50
CA LYS A 5 -9.84 7.95 8.41
C LYS A 5 -9.74 7.44 6.97
N ALA A 6 -9.53 6.15 6.79
CA ALA A 6 -9.27 5.51 5.51
C ALA A 6 -10.38 5.79 4.46
N GLY A 7 -11.60 6.12 4.89
CA GLY A 7 -12.68 6.60 4.04
C GLY A 7 -12.45 7.97 3.40
N ASN A 8 -11.72 8.89 4.05
CA ASN A 8 -11.34 10.16 3.44
C ASN A 8 -10.31 9.96 2.32
N TRP A 9 -9.36 9.04 2.52
CA TRP A 9 -8.41 8.67 1.47
C TRP A 9 -9.12 8.13 0.24
N VAL A 10 -10.10 7.23 0.40
CA VAL A 10 -10.91 6.74 -0.73
C VAL A 10 -11.63 7.88 -1.46
N LYS A 11 -12.18 8.87 -0.73
CA LYS A 11 -12.83 10.04 -1.35
C LYS A 11 -11.86 10.89 -2.16
N GLU A 12 -10.66 11.11 -1.65
CA GLU A 12 -9.61 11.88 -2.32
C GLU A 12 -9.15 11.16 -3.58
N VAL A 13 -8.85 9.86 -3.49
CA VAL A 13 -8.46 9.04 -4.65
C VAL A 13 -9.54 9.04 -5.73
N LEU A 14 -10.81 8.87 -5.37
CA LEU A 14 -11.92 8.94 -6.33
C LEU A 14 -11.97 10.31 -7.02
N LYS A 15 -11.88 11.39 -6.24
CA LYS A 15 -11.92 12.75 -6.77
C LYS A 15 -10.74 13.04 -7.70
N ASP A 16 -9.54 12.63 -7.34
CA ASP A 16 -8.31 12.90 -8.10
C ASP A 16 -8.29 12.11 -9.42
N ASN A 17 -8.90 10.92 -9.44
CA ASN A 17 -9.09 10.12 -10.66
C ASN A 17 -10.34 10.52 -11.47
N GLY A 18 -11.07 11.57 -11.07
CA GLY A 18 -12.32 11.96 -11.72
C GLY A 18 -13.43 10.89 -11.65
N MET A 19 -13.31 9.96 -10.70
CA MET A 19 -14.20 8.83 -10.50
C MET A 19 -15.24 9.14 -9.42
N THR A 20 -16.41 8.55 -9.57
CA THR A 20 -17.46 8.57 -8.55
C THR A 20 -17.48 7.25 -7.76
N VAL A 21 -18.19 7.25 -6.63
CA VAL A 21 -18.47 6.01 -5.88
C VAL A 21 -19.19 4.98 -6.74
N ASP A 22 -20.06 5.43 -7.66
CA ASP A 22 -20.80 4.54 -8.55
C ASP A 22 -19.88 3.88 -9.59
N ASP A 23 -18.83 4.58 -10.03
CA ASP A 23 -17.80 4.02 -10.91
C ASP A 23 -16.98 2.95 -10.18
N LEU A 24 -16.58 3.21 -8.95
CA LEU A 24 -15.89 2.22 -8.10
C LEU A 24 -16.74 0.96 -7.91
N CYS A 25 -18.03 1.11 -7.58
CA CYS A 25 -18.93 -0.03 -7.41
C CYS A 25 -19.09 -0.83 -8.70
N SER A 26 -19.19 -0.14 -9.84
CA SER A 26 -19.35 -0.78 -11.16
C SER A 26 -18.10 -1.56 -11.58
N GLN A 27 -16.91 -1.07 -11.24
CA GLN A 27 -15.64 -1.69 -11.58
C GLN A 27 -15.27 -2.86 -10.64
N THR A 28 -15.60 -2.73 -9.36
CA THR A 28 -15.28 -3.74 -8.33
C THR A 28 -16.36 -4.79 -8.13
N GLY A 29 -17.60 -4.52 -8.58
CA GLY A 29 -18.78 -5.31 -8.24
C GLY A 29 -19.21 -5.18 -6.77
N LEU A 30 -18.59 -4.27 -5.99
CA LEU A 30 -18.96 -4.07 -4.59
C LEU A 30 -20.33 -3.40 -4.46
N PRO A 31 -21.17 -3.84 -3.50
CA PRO A 31 -22.40 -3.13 -3.19
C PRO A 31 -22.10 -1.71 -2.70
N LYS A 32 -22.82 -0.72 -3.24
CA LYS A 32 -22.69 0.69 -2.85
C LYS A 32 -22.77 0.91 -1.34
N GLU A 33 -23.61 0.15 -0.64
CA GLU A 33 -23.71 0.22 0.82
C GLU A 33 -22.39 -0.11 1.52
N LYS A 34 -21.62 -1.10 1.05
CA LYS A 34 -20.31 -1.46 1.62
C LYS A 34 -19.30 -0.35 1.38
N VAL A 35 -19.27 0.19 0.16
CA VAL A 35 -18.37 1.30 -0.20
C VAL A 35 -18.72 2.57 0.58
N MET A 36 -19.99 2.86 0.82
CA MET A 36 -20.41 4.00 1.63
C MET A 36 -20.06 3.81 3.11
N LYS A 37 -20.23 2.61 3.68
CA LYS A 37 -19.78 2.31 5.06
C LYS A 37 -18.26 2.50 5.21
N LEU A 38 -17.50 2.07 4.21
CA LEU A 38 -16.07 2.35 4.15
C LEU A 38 -15.77 3.85 4.17
N ILE A 39 -16.44 4.61 3.30
CA ILE A 39 -16.19 6.02 3.03
C ILE A 39 -16.67 6.95 4.16
N GLU A 40 -17.77 6.62 4.81
CA GLU A 40 -18.42 7.47 5.82
C GLU A 40 -18.16 7.02 7.25
N HIS A 41 -17.94 5.72 7.46
CA HIS A 41 -17.80 5.13 8.78
C HIS A 41 -16.44 4.45 9.03
N ASP A 42 -15.60 4.31 8.00
CA ASP A 42 -14.34 3.53 8.04
C ASP A 42 -14.56 2.07 8.38
N GLU A 43 -15.71 1.54 7.98
CA GLU A 43 -16.12 0.17 8.23
C GLU A 43 -16.13 -0.62 6.93
N ALA A 44 -15.15 -1.51 6.78
CA ALA A 44 -15.06 -2.47 5.69
C ALA A 44 -14.41 -3.76 6.18
N ASP A 45 -14.87 -4.89 5.64
CA ASP A 45 -14.19 -6.17 5.82
C ASP A 45 -12.91 -6.24 4.97
N GLU A 46 -12.00 -7.14 5.32
CA GLU A 46 -10.71 -7.34 4.64
C GLU A 46 -10.88 -7.56 3.13
N ASN A 47 -11.89 -8.35 2.74
CA ASN A 47 -12.19 -8.61 1.33
C ASN A 47 -12.60 -7.34 0.57
N THR A 48 -13.40 -6.46 1.19
CA THR A 48 -13.79 -5.17 0.61
C THR A 48 -12.57 -4.28 0.43
N TRP A 49 -11.65 -4.26 1.40
CA TRP A 49 -10.40 -3.52 1.27
C TRP A 49 -9.50 -4.06 0.16
N ASN A 50 -9.32 -5.36 0.09
CA ASN A 50 -8.51 -5.98 -0.97
C ASN A 50 -9.05 -5.66 -2.35
N ILE A 51 -10.38 -5.67 -2.54
CA ILE A 51 -11.01 -5.34 -3.81
C ILE A 51 -10.85 -3.84 -4.14
N VAL A 52 -11.06 -2.95 -3.17
CA VAL A 52 -10.92 -1.49 -3.35
C VAL A 52 -9.47 -1.12 -3.68
N LEU A 53 -8.51 -1.69 -2.95
CA LEU A 53 -7.07 -1.48 -3.20
C LEU A 53 -6.65 -2.06 -4.54
N THR A 54 -7.15 -3.25 -4.92
CA THR A 54 -6.88 -3.82 -6.25
C THR A 54 -7.39 -2.89 -7.37
N GLN A 55 -8.55 -2.25 -7.19
CA GLN A 55 -9.10 -1.32 -8.18
C GLN A 55 -8.33 0.00 -8.26
N PHE A 56 -7.91 0.55 -7.13
CA PHE A 56 -7.17 1.81 -7.11
C PHE A 56 -5.69 1.65 -7.44
N ASN A 57 -5.13 0.46 -7.21
CA ASN A 57 -3.78 0.10 -7.63
C ASN A 57 -3.71 -0.31 -9.11
N THR A 58 -4.70 0.06 -9.94
CA THR A 58 -4.61 -0.10 -11.39
C THR A 58 -3.74 1.03 -11.98
N TYR A 59 -2.45 0.92 -11.67
CA TYR A 59 -1.30 1.50 -12.36
C TYR A 59 -1.16 2.99 -12.53
N PRO A 60 -0.18 3.49 -11.78
CA PRO A 60 0.73 4.49 -12.30
C PRO A 60 2.22 4.21 -11.95
N THR A 61 3.07 4.66 -12.89
CA THR A 61 4.50 4.36 -13.01
C THR A 61 5.34 5.35 -12.18
N ILE A 62 6.18 4.83 -11.28
CA ILE A 62 7.34 5.54 -10.73
C ILE A 62 8.55 4.59 -10.75
N ASP A 63 9.61 5.06 -11.40
CA ASP A 63 10.93 4.45 -11.49
C ASP A 63 11.62 4.53 -10.11
N TYR A 64 11.87 3.39 -9.47
CA TYR A 64 12.76 3.36 -8.31
C TYR A 64 14.19 3.11 -8.81
N PRO A 65 15.17 3.95 -8.44
CA PRO A 65 16.51 3.44 -8.29
C PRO A 65 16.44 2.50 -7.08
N ASP A 66 16.30 1.21 -7.31
CA ASP A 66 17.15 0.20 -6.68
C ASP A 66 16.49 -1.18 -6.72
N GLU A 67 17.00 -2.03 -7.61
CA GLU A 67 16.96 -3.50 -7.52
C GLU A 67 17.47 -4.03 -6.16
N MET A 68 17.86 -3.17 -5.21
CA MET A 68 18.42 -3.52 -3.91
C MET A 68 17.38 -3.89 -2.84
N ILE A 69 16.12 -3.39 -2.87
CA ILE A 69 15.19 -3.68 -1.76
C ILE A 69 14.74 -5.15 -1.73
N LEU A 70 14.55 -5.76 -2.90
CA LEU A 70 14.26 -7.20 -3.01
C LEU A 70 15.49 -8.02 -2.58
N SER A 71 16.69 -7.57 -2.95
CA SER A 71 17.94 -8.22 -2.51
C SER A 71 18.15 -8.11 -1.00
N ASP A 72 17.84 -6.96 -0.40
CA ASP A 72 17.91 -6.75 1.04
C ASP A 72 16.90 -7.64 1.78
N LEU A 73 15.68 -7.74 1.27
CA LEU A 73 14.66 -8.66 1.81
C LEU A 73 15.10 -10.12 1.71
N GLU A 74 15.66 -10.56 0.58
CA GLU A 74 16.24 -11.91 0.45
C GLU A 74 17.38 -12.14 1.45
N ASN A 75 18.27 -11.15 1.62
CA ASN A 75 19.38 -11.24 2.56
C ASN A 75 18.90 -11.31 4.01
N ASP A 76 17.87 -10.56 4.38
CA ASP A 76 17.28 -10.57 5.71
C ASP A 76 16.52 -11.88 5.96
N MET A 77 15.74 -12.37 4.99
CA MET A 77 15.07 -13.68 5.10
C MET A 77 16.08 -14.81 5.32
N ASN A 78 17.23 -14.78 4.64
CA ASN A 78 18.31 -15.75 4.83
C ASN A 78 18.98 -15.66 6.22
N GLN A 79 18.93 -14.51 6.87
CA GLN A 79 19.56 -14.30 8.19
C GLN A 79 18.62 -14.59 9.35
N VAL A 80 17.36 -14.17 9.26
CA VAL A 80 16.41 -14.20 10.39
C VAL A 80 15.16 -15.03 10.15
N GLY A 81 14.95 -15.54 8.94
CA GLY A 81 13.80 -16.35 8.55
C GLY A 81 12.71 -15.54 7.84
N PRO A 82 12.01 -16.12 6.85
CA PRO A 82 10.93 -15.45 6.09
C PRO A 82 9.76 -14.99 6.97
N GLU A 83 9.52 -15.68 8.09
CA GLU A 83 8.44 -15.40 9.05
C GLU A 83 8.75 -14.22 9.99
N ALA A 84 9.96 -13.65 9.94
CA ALA A 84 10.32 -12.54 10.82
C ALA A 84 9.44 -11.31 10.54
N GLU A 85 8.90 -10.71 11.61
CA GLU A 85 8.07 -9.52 11.50
C GLU A 85 8.91 -8.29 11.15
N CYS A 86 8.43 -7.52 10.18
CA CYS A 86 8.98 -6.23 9.79
C CYS A 86 7.88 -5.16 9.72
N ALA A 87 8.29 -3.90 9.64
CA ALA A 87 7.40 -2.79 9.33
C ALA A 87 7.65 -2.36 7.87
N VAL A 88 6.61 -2.35 7.04
CA VAL A 88 6.66 -1.78 5.69
C VAL A 88 5.96 -0.43 5.68
N PHE A 89 6.68 0.62 5.30
CA PHE A 89 6.17 1.98 5.25
C PHE A 89 5.62 2.32 3.88
N TYR A 90 4.58 3.13 3.87
CA TYR A 90 3.96 3.61 2.64
C TYR A 90 3.66 5.10 2.72
N GLY A 91 3.70 5.75 1.57
CA GLY A 91 3.53 7.19 1.39
C GLY A 91 2.72 7.52 0.15
N VAL A 92 2.60 8.82 -0.13
CA VAL A 92 2.07 9.30 -1.41
C VAL A 92 3.20 9.90 -2.21
N ASN A 93 3.37 9.44 -3.44
CA ASN A 93 4.23 10.07 -4.43
C ASN A 93 3.44 10.24 -5.73
N ASP A 94 3.48 11.43 -6.31
CA ASP A 94 2.72 11.81 -7.52
C ASP A 94 1.25 11.35 -7.53
N GLN A 95 0.54 11.55 -6.41
CA GLN A 95 -0.87 11.15 -6.18
C GLN A 95 -1.12 9.64 -6.06
N GLN A 96 -0.08 8.85 -5.79
CA GLN A 96 -0.12 7.40 -5.80
C GLN A 96 0.36 6.85 -4.47
N LEU A 97 -0.34 5.84 -3.96
CA LEU A 97 0.12 5.11 -2.78
C LEU A 97 1.28 4.21 -3.19
N ILE A 98 2.43 4.39 -2.54
CA ILE A 98 3.62 3.58 -2.81
C ILE A 98 4.19 3.03 -1.52
N PHE A 99 4.67 1.79 -1.55
CA PHE A 99 5.52 1.21 -0.52
C PHE A 99 6.95 1.69 -0.72
N THR A 100 7.53 2.22 0.35
CA THR A 100 8.71 3.11 0.28
C THR A 100 9.95 2.50 0.90
N ASP A 101 9.77 1.83 2.04
CA ASP A 101 10.84 1.25 2.82
C ASP A 101 10.29 0.16 3.75
N TYR A 102 11.18 -0.73 4.21
CA TYR A 102 10.88 -1.68 5.27
C TYR A 102 11.91 -1.59 6.39
N LYS A 103 11.54 -2.08 7.58
CA LYS A 103 12.39 -2.04 8.77
C LYS A 103 12.18 -3.24 9.66
N LEU A 104 13.26 -3.93 9.98
CA LEU A 104 13.29 -4.94 11.04
C LEU A 104 13.36 -4.29 12.45
N PRO A 105 12.78 -4.92 13.49
CA PRO A 105 12.86 -4.41 14.85
C PRO A 105 14.30 -4.16 15.31
N GLY A 106 14.61 -2.91 15.68
CA GLY A 106 15.94 -2.51 16.16
C GLY A 106 17.02 -2.38 15.08
N LYS A 107 16.65 -2.42 13.79
CA LYS A 107 17.55 -2.19 12.64
C LYS A 107 17.31 -0.82 12.00
N GLU A 108 18.21 -0.44 11.09
CA GLU A 108 18.00 0.71 10.22
C GLU A 108 16.94 0.42 9.16
N ASP A 109 16.44 1.47 8.51
CA ASP A 109 15.42 1.35 7.47
C ASP A 109 16.11 0.94 6.15
N HIS A 110 15.47 0.06 5.39
CA HIS A 110 15.89 -0.37 4.06
C HIS A 110 14.90 0.17 3.03
N GLY A 111 15.34 1.01 2.10
CA GLY A 111 14.48 1.58 1.06
C GLY A 111 14.94 2.95 0.57
N ALA A 112 13.99 3.79 0.13
CA ALA A 112 14.27 4.98 -0.66
C ALA A 112 15.30 5.93 -0.01
N ASN A 113 16.37 6.24 -0.76
CA ASN A 113 17.42 7.19 -0.38
C ASN A 113 16.96 8.66 -0.41
N GLU A 114 15.68 8.90 -0.72
CA GLU A 114 15.07 10.23 -0.79
C GLU A 114 14.00 10.40 0.30
N PRO A 115 13.78 11.63 0.79
CA PRO A 115 12.76 11.90 1.80
C PRO A 115 11.35 11.79 1.19
N ILE A 116 10.72 10.62 1.34
CA ILE A 116 9.31 10.41 1.01
C ILE A 116 8.45 10.67 2.26
N GLU A 117 7.36 11.42 2.10
CA GLU A 117 6.40 11.61 3.19
C GLU A 117 5.67 10.30 3.49
N ARG A 118 6.02 9.68 4.64
CA ARG A 118 5.39 8.46 5.12
C ARG A 118 4.01 8.76 5.69
N LEU A 119 2.98 8.11 5.17
CA LEU A 119 1.64 8.18 5.72
C LEU A 119 1.47 7.28 6.94
N SER A 120 1.96 6.05 6.85
CA SER A 120 1.86 5.04 7.91
C SER A 120 2.76 3.83 7.59
N LYS A 121 2.56 2.73 8.31
CA LYS A 121 3.24 1.45 8.13
C LYS A 121 2.30 0.26 8.32
N LEU A 122 2.62 -0.84 7.66
CA LEU A 122 2.07 -2.17 7.86
C LEU A 122 3.05 -2.99 8.70
N HIS A 123 2.52 -3.89 9.52
CA HIS A 123 3.31 -4.89 10.24
C HIS A 123 3.01 -6.25 9.63
N ILE A 124 4.00 -6.81 8.93
CA ILE A 124 3.88 -8.02 8.11
C ILE A 124 5.18 -8.84 8.20
N THR A 125 5.20 -10.05 7.67
CA THR A 125 6.44 -10.84 7.59
C THR A 125 7.37 -10.34 6.47
N LEU A 126 8.64 -10.76 6.50
CA LEU A 126 9.58 -10.46 5.41
C LEU A 126 9.14 -11.08 4.08
N GLU A 127 8.55 -12.29 4.10
CA GLU A 127 8.00 -12.93 2.91
C GLU A 127 6.83 -12.13 2.31
N GLU A 128 5.90 -11.67 3.17
CA GLU A 128 4.79 -10.81 2.74
C GLU A 128 5.29 -9.46 2.21
N ALA A 129 6.34 -8.90 2.80
CA ALA A 129 6.99 -7.69 2.31
C ALA A 129 7.64 -7.92 0.95
N TYR A 130 8.37 -9.02 0.76
CA TYR A 130 8.98 -9.39 -0.52
C TYR A 130 7.92 -9.51 -1.61
N GLU A 131 6.85 -10.28 -1.38
CA GLU A 131 5.76 -10.39 -2.35
C GLU A 131 5.13 -9.05 -2.70
N LEU A 132 4.98 -8.17 -1.71
CA LEU A 132 4.38 -6.85 -1.87
C LEU A 132 5.27 -5.92 -2.69
N PHE A 133 6.58 -5.89 -2.44
CA PHE A 133 7.54 -5.14 -3.25
C PHE A 133 7.74 -5.76 -4.64
N GLU A 134 7.72 -7.09 -4.78
CA GLU A 134 7.79 -7.78 -6.07
C GLU A 134 6.56 -7.46 -6.92
N LYS A 135 5.36 -7.54 -6.33
CA LYS A 135 4.11 -7.14 -6.99
C LYS A 135 4.13 -5.67 -7.38
N GLN A 136 4.66 -4.79 -6.53
CA GLN A 136 4.85 -3.37 -6.85
C GLN A 136 5.90 -3.15 -7.95
N ASN A 137 6.96 -3.95 -8.04
CA ASN A 137 8.00 -3.80 -9.06
C ASN A 137 7.54 -4.34 -10.43
N ALA A 138 6.90 -5.51 -10.47
CA ALA A 138 6.30 -6.05 -11.70
C ALA A 138 5.20 -5.14 -12.25
N ALA A 139 4.58 -4.40 -11.34
CA ALA A 139 3.61 -3.36 -11.60
C ALA A 139 4.19 -2.14 -12.36
N LEU A 140 5.48 -1.86 -12.19
CA LEU A 140 6.13 -0.65 -12.69
C LEU A 140 6.81 -0.86 -14.07
N GLN A 141 6.85 -2.09 -14.59
CA GLN A 141 7.40 -2.48 -15.90
C GLN A 141 6.36 -2.45 -17.02
#